data_AF-A0A378QG33-F1
#
_entry.id   AF-A0A378QG33-F1
#
_cell.length_a   1.000
_cell.length_b   1.000
_cell.length_c   1.000
_cell.angle_alpha   90.00
_cell.angle_beta   90.00
_cell.angle_gamma   90.00
#
_symmetry.space_group_name_H-M   'P 1'
#
loop_
_entity.id
_entity.type
_entity.pdbx_description
1 polymer ?
#
loop_
_entity_poly.entity_id
_entity_poly.type
_entity_poly.pdbx_seq_one_letter_code
_entity_poly.pdbx_strand_id
1 'polypeptide(L)'
;MQNRITQILNIKHPIVQAPMSWLTDAHLVASVAEAGGLGFLAPHAGQTTDPTSNEEVLDRMRNEIRKVKALTDKPFGVPFILSYNLAMIPLMVDLFIEERVPVVLDNGLLDPKFMPNSNKQVSKSSAVCPIPT
;
A
#
# COMPACT_ATOMS: atom_id res chain seq x y z
N MET A 1 17.78 6.90 14.16
CA MET A 1 18.86 6.33 13.33
C MET A 1 18.47 6.55 11.88
N GLN A 2 19.27 7.27 11.11
CA GLN A 2 18.96 7.60 9.72
C GLN A 2 19.70 6.61 8.79
N ASN A 3 18.97 6.01 7.86
CA ASN A 3 19.49 5.09 6.84
C ASN A 3 18.79 5.28 5.48
N ARG A 4 19.21 4.52 4.47
CA ARG A 4 18.64 4.58 3.11
C ARG A 4 17.11 4.42 3.09
N ILE A 5 16.55 3.53 3.93
CA ILE A 5 15.09 3.29 3.99
C ILE A 5 14.36 4.51 4.52
N THR A 6 14.84 5.09 5.64
CA THR A 6 14.23 6.31 6.21
C THR A 6 14.25 7.49 5.24
N GLN A 7 15.28 7.59 4.39
CA GLN A 7 15.39 8.65 3.38
C GLN A 7 14.46 8.44 2.18
N ILE A 8 14.38 7.21 1.65
CA ILE A 8 13.55 6.88 0.49
C ILE A 8 12.06 6.98 0.83
N LEU A 9 11.66 6.51 2.02
CA LEU A 9 10.26 6.42 2.44
C LEU A 9 9.80 7.61 3.27
N ASN A 10 10.71 8.55 3.58
CA ASN A 10 10.45 9.72 4.41
C ASN A 10 9.84 9.38 5.80
N ILE A 11 10.45 8.43 6.50
CA ILE A 11 10.03 7.97 7.84
C ILE A 11 11.13 8.15 8.88
N LYS A 12 10.77 8.23 10.17
CA LYS A 12 11.70 8.50 11.27
C LYS A 12 12.48 7.24 11.71
N HIS A 13 11.80 6.10 11.74
CA HIS A 13 12.33 4.83 12.19
C HIS A 13 12.37 3.85 11.01
N PRO A 14 13.46 3.07 10.83
CA PRO A 14 13.53 2.05 9.79
C PRO A 14 12.71 0.82 10.15
N ILE A 15 11.45 1.03 10.51
CA ILE A 15 10.50 0.01 10.95
C ILE A 15 9.31 0.08 9.98
N VAL A 16 9.01 -1.07 9.39
CA VAL A 16 7.89 -1.24 8.47
C VAL A 16 6.97 -2.29 9.07
N GLN A 17 5.70 -1.95 9.27
CA GLN A 17 4.69 -2.93 9.64
C GLN A 17 4.23 -3.66 8.38
N ALA A 18 4.32 -5.00 8.40
CA ALA A 18 3.94 -5.84 7.27
C ALA A 18 2.41 -5.91 7.13
N PRO A 19 1.85 -5.81 5.91
CA PRO A 19 0.40 -5.88 5.70
C PRO A 19 -0.14 -7.24 6.13
N MET A 20 -1.22 -7.23 6.92
CA MET A 20 -1.93 -8.42 7.39
C MET A 20 -3.39 -8.26 7.05
N SER A 21 -3.89 -9.10 6.13
CA SER A 21 -5.28 -9.06 5.67
C SER A 21 -6.24 -9.05 6.86
N TRP A 22 -7.33 -8.29 6.74
CA TRP A 22 -8.34 -8.05 7.78
C TRP A 22 -7.86 -7.19 8.96
N LEU A 23 -6.63 -7.39 9.43
CA LEU A 23 -6.13 -6.81 10.68
C LEU A 23 -5.61 -5.38 10.52
N THR A 24 -4.92 -5.09 9.43
CA THR A 24 -4.19 -3.82 9.28
C THR A 24 -5.07 -2.72 8.69
N ASP A 25 -5.94 -2.20 9.56
CA ASP A 25 -6.90 -1.13 9.30
C ASP A 25 -6.28 0.29 9.35
N ALA A 26 -7.10 1.30 9.06
CA ALA A 26 -6.67 2.67 9.02
C ALA A 26 -6.14 3.19 10.37
N HIS A 27 -6.72 2.73 11.49
CA HIS A 27 -6.29 3.16 12.82
C HIS A 27 -4.91 2.60 13.16
N LEU A 28 -4.67 1.31 12.90
CA LEU A 28 -3.36 0.70 13.12
C LEU A 28 -2.29 1.35 12.23
N VAL A 29 -2.58 1.51 10.94
CA VAL A 29 -1.64 2.10 9.98
C VAL A 29 -1.30 3.55 10.33
N ALA A 30 -2.32 4.36 10.64
CA ALA A 30 -2.09 5.75 11.06
C ALA A 30 -1.28 5.82 12.36
N SER A 31 -1.53 4.93 13.31
CA SER A 31 -0.77 4.87 14.56
C SER A 31 0.72 4.53 14.33
N VAL A 32 1.02 3.60 13.42
CA VAL A 32 2.40 3.25 13.04
C VAL A 32 3.08 4.43 12.34
N ALA A 33 2.39 5.09 11.42
CA ALA A 33 2.89 6.28 10.73
C ALA A 33 3.17 7.41 11.73
N GLU A 34 2.25 7.66 12.67
CA GLU A 34 2.42 8.67 13.72
C GLU A 34 3.59 8.39 14.65
N ALA A 35 3.79 7.13 15.03
CA ALA A 35 4.97 6.69 15.78
C ALA A 35 6.29 6.85 14.99
N GLY A 36 6.22 7.05 13.67
CA GLY A 36 7.35 7.35 12.79
C GLY A 36 7.88 6.16 12.01
N GLY A 37 7.15 5.04 11.96
CA GLY A 37 7.41 3.94 11.03
C GLY A 37 6.61 4.08 9.73
N LEU A 38 6.66 3.07 8.87
CA LEU A 38 5.76 2.95 7.72
C LEU A 38 4.72 1.87 7.99
N GLY A 39 3.45 2.26 8.05
CA GLY A 39 2.33 1.34 8.14
C GLY A 39 1.82 0.93 6.76
N PHE A 40 1.36 -0.30 6.63
CA PHE A 40 0.71 -0.80 5.41
C PHE A 40 -0.72 -1.24 5.71
N LEU A 41 -1.67 -0.71 4.95
CA LEU A 41 -3.01 -1.30 4.87
C LEU A 41 -2.91 -2.69 4.25
N ALA A 42 -3.91 -3.53 4.43
CA ALA A 42 -3.99 -4.82 3.77
C ALA A 42 -5.35 -5.07 3.12
N PRO A 43 -5.49 -6.15 2.35
CA PRO A 43 -6.78 -6.54 1.79
C PRO A 43 -7.81 -6.73 2.91
N HIS A 44 -9.03 -6.25 2.69
CA HIS A 44 -10.14 -6.32 3.66
C HIS A 44 -9.87 -5.61 5.00
N ALA A 45 -8.92 -4.67 5.04
CA ALA A 45 -8.65 -3.83 6.19
C ALA A 45 -9.91 -3.11 6.71
N GLY A 46 -10.15 -3.22 8.03
CA GLY A 46 -11.30 -2.61 8.70
C GLY A 46 -12.65 -3.25 8.36
N GLN A 47 -12.66 -4.43 7.73
CA GLN A 47 -13.88 -5.14 7.35
C GLN A 47 -14.14 -6.34 8.25
N THR A 48 -15.41 -6.71 8.40
CA THR A 48 -15.84 -7.87 9.21
C THR A 48 -16.61 -8.91 8.41
N THR A 49 -16.87 -8.63 7.13
CA THR A 49 -17.61 -9.51 6.22
C THR A 49 -16.82 -9.76 4.96
N ASP A 50 -17.05 -10.91 4.34
CA ASP A 50 -16.51 -11.23 3.03
C ASP A 50 -17.06 -10.27 1.97
N PRO A 51 -16.24 -9.88 0.98
CA PRO A 51 -16.72 -9.11 -0.16
C PRO A 51 -17.54 -10.00 -1.09
N THR A 52 -18.49 -9.37 -1.78
CA THR A 52 -19.35 -10.02 -2.78
C THR A 52 -18.88 -9.78 -4.21
N SER A 53 -18.03 -8.78 -4.44
CA SER A 53 -17.48 -8.43 -5.76
C SER A 53 -16.10 -7.78 -5.68
N ASN A 54 -15.37 -7.77 -6.80
CA ASN A 54 -14.08 -7.08 -6.89
C ASN A 54 -14.23 -5.54 -6.78
N GLU A 55 -15.35 -4.99 -7.27
CA GLU A 55 -15.68 -3.58 -7.15
C GLU A 55 -15.84 -3.19 -5.67
N GLU A 56 -16.54 -4.01 -4.89
CA GLU A 56 -16.68 -3.80 -3.46
C GLU A 56 -15.33 -3.84 -2.73
N VAL A 57 -14.41 -4.71 -3.14
CA VAL A 57 -13.05 -4.73 -2.58
C VAL A 57 -12.32 -3.42 -2.84
N LEU A 58 -12.40 -2.87 -4.06
CA LEU A 58 -11.74 -1.61 -4.42
C LEU A 58 -12.37 -0.42 -3.67
N ASP A 59 -13.69 -0.38 -3.53
CA ASP A 59 -14.38 0.67 -2.79
C ASP A 59 -14.06 0.64 -1.30
N ARG A 60 -14.06 -0.55 -0.69
CA ARG A 60 -13.63 -0.74 0.70
C ARG A 60 -12.18 -0.28 0.89
N MET A 61 -11.28 -0.61 -0.04
CA MET A 61 -9.88 -0.16 -0.01
C MET A 61 -9.75 1.37 -0.16
N ARG A 62 -10.48 1.97 -1.10
CA ARG A 62 -10.53 3.44 -1.30
C ARG A 62 -10.97 4.15 -0.03
N ASN A 63 -12.02 3.66 0.61
CA ASN A 63 -12.53 4.21 1.86
C ASN A 63 -11.49 4.11 2.98
N GLU A 64 -10.79 2.98 3.09
CA GLU A 64 -9.77 2.79 4.12
C GLU A 64 -8.53 3.68 3.90
N ILE A 65 -8.10 3.86 2.65
CA ILE A 65 -7.06 4.82 2.26
C ILE A 65 -7.44 6.24 2.70
N ARG A 66 -8.69 6.66 2.45
CA ARG A 66 -9.18 7.99 2.85
C ARG A 66 -9.25 8.16 4.37
N LYS A 67 -9.59 7.11 5.11
CA LYS A 67 -9.54 7.13 6.58
C LYS A 67 -8.12 7.32 7.09
N VAL A 68 -7.12 6.64 6.54
CA VAL A 68 -5.71 6.85 6.93
C VAL A 68 -5.33 8.32 6.74
N LYS A 69 -5.61 8.89 5.56
CA LYS A 69 -5.32 10.29 5.26
C LYS A 69 -6.07 11.29 6.16
N ALA A 70 -7.24 10.92 6.67
CA ALA A 70 -7.97 11.73 7.63
C ALA A 70 -7.37 11.67 9.05
N LEU A 71 -6.59 10.62 9.36
CA LEU A 71 -5.98 10.38 10.66
C LEU A 71 -4.51 10.87 10.72
N THR A 72 -3.81 10.94 9.60
CA THR A 72 -2.40 11.34 9.54
C THR A 72 -2.00 11.91 8.16
N ASP A 73 -1.09 12.88 8.17
CA ASP A 73 -0.42 13.41 6.98
C ASP A 73 0.91 12.68 6.67
N LYS A 74 1.29 11.68 7.48
CA LYS A 74 2.55 10.93 7.31
C LYS A 74 2.41 9.83 6.25
N PRO A 75 3.52 9.44 5.59
CA PRO A 75 3.47 8.42 4.55
C PRO A 75 3.02 7.08 5.11
N PHE A 76 2.21 6.38 4.33
CA PHE A 76 1.76 5.01 4.54
C PHE A 76 1.82 4.26 3.21
N GLY A 77 1.63 2.94 3.26
CA GLY A 77 1.62 2.12 2.07
C GLY A 77 0.41 1.21 1.93
N VAL A 78 0.27 0.66 0.73
CA VAL A 78 -0.73 -0.34 0.36
C VAL A 78 -0.08 -1.45 -0.47
N PRO A 79 -0.41 -2.73 -0.29
CA PRO A 79 0.05 -3.79 -1.16
C PRO A 79 -0.87 -3.93 -2.36
N PHE A 80 -0.33 -4.45 -3.47
CA PHE A 80 -1.18 -5.06 -4.47
C PHE A 80 -1.82 -6.34 -3.93
N ILE A 81 -3.14 -6.47 -4.11
CA ILE A 81 -3.86 -7.71 -3.84
C ILE A 81 -3.56 -8.67 -4.99
N LEU A 82 -2.66 -9.60 -4.73
CA LEU A 82 -2.27 -10.61 -5.69
C LEU A 82 -3.08 -11.87 -5.38
N SER A 83 -4.14 -12.09 -6.16
CA SER A 83 -4.86 -13.36 -6.19
C SER A 83 -4.38 -14.20 -7.38
N TYR A 84 -4.89 -15.43 -7.55
CA TYR A 84 -4.67 -16.22 -8.76
C TYR A 84 -5.15 -15.51 -10.04
N ASN A 85 -6.05 -14.53 -9.91
CA ASN A 85 -6.50 -13.67 -10.99
C ASN A 85 -5.87 -12.27 -10.85
N LEU A 86 -5.04 -11.90 -11.83
CA LEU A 86 -4.34 -10.62 -11.88
C LEU A 86 -5.19 -9.48 -12.50
N ALA A 87 -6.45 -9.74 -12.87
CA ALA A 87 -7.33 -8.75 -13.50
C ALA A 87 -7.62 -7.53 -12.62
N MET A 88 -7.43 -7.62 -11.29
CA MET A 88 -7.60 -6.49 -10.38
C MET A 88 -6.44 -5.49 -10.42
N ILE A 89 -5.25 -5.89 -10.90
CA ILE A 89 -4.05 -5.04 -10.85
C ILE A 89 -4.25 -3.68 -11.55
N PRO A 90 -4.75 -3.61 -12.80
CA PRO A 90 -4.93 -2.31 -13.47
C PRO A 90 -5.84 -1.37 -12.67
N LEU A 91 -6.95 -1.91 -12.14
CA LEU A 91 -7.90 -1.14 -11.34
C LEU A 91 -7.29 -0.63 -10.03
N MET A 92 -6.41 -1.43 -9.41
CA MET A 92 -5.66 -1.02 -8.22
C MET A 92 -4.62 0.05 -8.55
N VAL A 93 -3.93 -0.05 -9.70
CA VAL A 93 -2.99 0.98 -10.17
C VAL A 93 -3.73 2.32 -10.32
N ASP A 94 -4.86 2.32 -11.02
CA ASP A 94 -5.68 3.53 -11.21
C ASP A 94 -6.13 4.10 -9.86
N LEU A 95 -6.65 3.25 -8.97
CA LEU A 95 -7.03 3.65 -7.61
C LEU A 95 -5.87 4.27 -6.83
N PHE A 96 -4.68 3.68 -6.86
CA PHE A 96 -3.52 4.15 -6.11
C PHE A 96 -2.97 5.47 -6.66
N ILE A 97 -3.04 5.66 -7.98
CA ILE A 97 -2.69 6.93 -8.63
C ILE A 97 -3.72 8.01 -8.30
N GLU A 98 -5.03 7.72 -8.44
CA GLU A 98 -6.12 8.64 -8.11
C GLU A 98 -6.03 9.11 -6.65
N GLU A 99 -5.80 8.17 -5.74
CA GLU A 99 -5.65 8.45 -4.33
C GLU A 99 -4.22 8.88 -3.95
N ARG A 100 -3.29 9.06 -4.89
CA ARG A 100 -1.91 9.50 -4.61
C ARG A 100 -1.26 8.76 -3.43
N VAL A 101 -1.37 7.44 -3.42
CA VAL A 101 -0.84 6.63 -2.32
C VAL A 101 0.69 6.78 -2.30
N PRO A 102 1.34 7.11 -1.16
CA PRO A 102 2.77 7.41 -1.17
C PRO A 102 3.66 6.22 -1.51
N VAL A 103 3.29 5.02 -1.05
CA VAL A 103 4.12 3.83 -1.15
C VAL A 103 3.28 2.60 -1.52
N VAL A 104 3.77 1.79 -2.45
CA VAL A 104 3.14 0.52 -2.82
C VAL A 104 4.09 -0.64 -2.55
N LEU A 105 3.54 -1.74 -2.03
CA LEU A 105 4.25 -3.01 -1.90
C LEU A 105 3.86 -3.95 -3.04
N ASP A 106 4.84 -4.24 -3.89
CA ASP A 106 4.81 -5.36 -4.84
C ASP A 106 5.43 -6.58 -4.16
N ASN A 107 4.78 -7.74 -4.20
CA ASN A 107 5.33 -8.99 -3.66
C ASN A 107 6.19 -9.77 -4.68
N GLY A 108 6.62 -9.14 -5.77
CA GLY A 108 7.46 -9.71 -6.82
C GLY A 108 6.69 -10.48 -7.90
N LEU A 109 5.36 -10.32 -7.96
CA LEU A 109 4.49 -10.97 -8.95
C LEU A 109 3.90 -9.97 -9.97
N LEU A 110 4.14 -8.67 -9.80
CA LEU A 110 3.68 -7.70 -10.79
C LEU A 110 4.53 -7.73 -12.05
N ASP A 111 3.83 -7.68 -13.17
CA ASP A 111 4.44 -7.45 -14.48
C ASP A 111 4.99 -6.02 -14.53
N PRO A 112 6.25 -5.81 -14.96
CA PRO A 112 6.86 -4.50 -15.09
C PRO A 112 6.03 -3.47 -15.87
N LYS A 113 5.14 -3.91 -16.77
CA LYS A 113 4.24 -3.00 -17.53
C LYS A 113 3.30 -2.17 -16.65
N PHE A 114 3.03 -2.62 -15.41
CA PHE A 114 2.17 -1.91 -14.47
C PHE A 114 2.92 -0.91 -13.59
N MET A 115 4.24 -0.81 -13.74
CA MET A 115 5.05 0.16 -13.02
C MET A 115 5.19 1.46 -13.84
N PRO A 116 4.58 2.57 -13.43
CA PRO A 116 4.76 3.83 -14.14
C PRO A 116 6.23 4.28 -14.03
N ASN A 117 6.89 4.48 -15.18
CA ASN A 117 8.24 5.03 -15.33
C ASN A 117 9.42 4.24 -14.69
N SER A 118 9.30 2.93 -14.40
CA SER A 118 10.43 2.16 -13.88
C SER A 118 11.40 1.73 -14.99
N ASN A 119 12.39 2.57 -15.29
CA ASN A 119 13.50 2.24 -16.18
C ASN A 119 14.50 1.21 -15.60
N LYS A 120 14.09 0.38 -14.62
CA LYS A 120 14.95 -0.64 -14.01
C LYS A 120 14.14 -1.89 -13.70
N GLN A 121 14.62 -3.02 -14.21
CA GLN A 121 14.21 -4.36 -13.81
C GLN A 121 14.15 -4.46 -12.29
N VAL A 122 12.95 -4.49 -11.73
CA VAL A 122 12.73 -4.88 -10.35
C VAL A 122 12.80 -6.41 -10.34
N SER A 123 13.86 -6.95 -9.73
CA SER A 123 14.04 -8.39 -9.54
C SER A 123 12.83 -8.97 -8.79
N LYS A 124 12.54 -10.27 -8.99
CA LYS A 124 11.48 -11.10 -8.37
C LYS A 124 11.52 -11.15 -6.82
N SER A 125 11.51 -10.01 -6.16
CA SER A 125 11.65 -9.85 -4.71
C SER A 125 10.72 -8.71 -4.33
N SER A 126 10.05 -8.84 -3.19
CA SER A 126 9.07 -7.86 -2.76
C SER A 126 9.69 -6.46 -2.71
N ALA A 127 9.11 -5.52 -3.45
CA ALA A 127 9.62 -4.17 -3.64
C ALA A 127 8.66 -3.15 -3.03
N VAL A 128 9.20 -2.31 -2.15
CA VAL A 128 8.51 -1.13 -1.62
C VAL A 128 8.88 0.05 -2.52
N CYS A 129 7.92 0.53 -3.31
CA CYS A 129 8.15 1.57 -4.30
C CYS A 129 7.40 2.86 -3.92
N PRO A 130 8.09 4.01 -3.76
CA PRO A 130 7.42 5.29 -3.64
C PRO A 130 6.78 5.67 -4.99
N ILE A 131 5.55 6.19 -4.95
CA ILE A 131 4.91 6.72 -6.16
C ILE A 131 5.41 8.15 -6.38
N PRO A 132 5.95 8.51 -7.57
CA PRO A 132 6.32 9.88 -7.88
C PRO A 132 5.09 10.79 -7.78
N THR A 133 5.24 11.91 -7.08
CA THR A 133 4.20 12.93 -6.88
C THR A 133 4.08 13.88 -8.06
#